data_AF-A0A1D2QRJ2-F1
#
_entry.id   AF-A0A1D2QRJ2-F1
#
_cell.length_a   1.000
_cell.length_b   1.000
_cell.length_c   1.000
_cell.angle_alpha   90.00
_cell.angle_beta   90.00
_cell.angle_gamma   90.00
#
_symmetry.space_group_name_H-M   'P 1'
#
loop_
_entity.id
_entity.type
_entity.pdbx_description
1 polymer ?
#
loop_
_entity_poly.entity_id
_entity_poly.type
_entity_poly.pdbx_seq_one_letter_code
_entity_poly.pdbx_strand_id
1 'polypeptide(L)'
;MGYTTDGLSFNALREANTKRLSTSKFKKCEENWTHAHWVQATVGELGELANILKKVDRGDFSIDEARESIAKELADIQTYLDITAMKLDVNLGKATIDKFNEVSERVDSNVYFRPDGEWYLK
;
A
#
# COMPACT_ATOMS: atom_id res chain seq x y z
N MET A 1 20.33 14.53 -2.24
CA MET A 1 20.86 13.21 -2.68
C MET A 1 19.66 12.41 -3.14
N GLY A 2 19.14 12.75 -4.32
CA GLY A 2 17.97 12.10 -4.91
C GLY A 2 18.46 10.99 -5.83
N TYR A 3 18.18 9.75 -5.48
CA TYR A 3 18.48 8.62 -6.35
C TYR A 3 17.34 8.47 -7.35
N THR A 4 17.73 8.49 -8.61
CA THR A 4 16.98 8.03 -9.77
C THR A 4 16.19 6.75 -9.48
N THR A 5 14.86 6.87 -9.44
CA THR A 5 13.79 5.94 -9.83
C THR A 5 14.05 4.44 -10.07
N ASP A 6 14.75 3.72 -9.19
CA ASP A 6 14.79 2.24 -9.22
C ASP A 6 13.64 1.58 -8.43
N GLY A 7 12.73 2.39 -7.86
CA GLY A 7 11.59 1.95 -7.06
C GLY A 7 10.23 2.13 -7.75
N LEU A 8 9.26 1.30 -7.36
CA LEU A 8 7.85 1.45 -7.75
C LEU A 8 7.31 2.80 -7.24
N SER A 9 6.82 3.66 -8.15
CA SER A 9 6.09 4.87 -7.76
C SER A 9 4.59 4.60 -7.61
N PHE A 10 3.89 5.42 -6.81
CA PHE A 10 2.43 5.31 -6.68
C PHE A 10 1.71 5.55 -8.02
N ASN A 11 2.25 6.41 -8.87
CA ASN A 11 1.71 6.62 -10.22
C ASN A 11 1.85 5.37 -11.08
N ALA A 12 3.04 4.74 -11.07
CA ALA A 12 3.26 3.50 -11.80
C ALA A 12 2.36 2.36 -11.29
N LEU A 13 2.19 2.24 -9.97
CA LEU A 13 1.27 1.28 -9.36
C LEU A 13 -0.18 1.54 -9.77
N ARG A 14 -0.64 2.80 -9.70
CA ARG A 14 -1.99 3.22 -10.09
C ARG A 14 -2.31 2.88 -11.55
N GLU A 15 -1.38 3.20 -12.45
CA GLU A 15 -1.53 2.90 -13.87
C GLU A 15 -1.58 1.39 -14.13
N ALA A 16 -0.70 0.62 -13.48
CA ALA A 16 -0.67 -0.84 -13.59
C ALA A 16 -1.97 -1.47 -13.05
N ASN A 17 -2.44 -1.01 -11.89
CA ASN A 17 -3.70 -1.47 -11.29
C ASN A 17 -4.90 -1.16 -12.17
N THR A 18 -4.97 0.05 -12.74
CA THR A 18 -6.04 0.43 -13.67
C THR A 18 -6.10 -0.53 -14.86
N LYS A 19 -4.96 -0.85 -15.47
CA LYS A 19 -4.87 -1.83 -16.57
C LYS A 19 -5.27 -3.24 -16.11
N ARG A 20 -4.85 -3.65 -14.91
CA ARG A 20 -5.14 -4.99 -14.38
C ARG A 20 -6.63 -5.20 -14.06
N LEU A 21 -7.35 -4.14 -13.69
CA LEU A 21 -8.79 -4.22 -13.42
C LEU A 21 -9.64 -4.62 -14.63
N SER A 22 -9.14 -4.44 -15.86
CA SER A 22 -9.85 -4.87 -17.07
C SER A 22 -9.79 -6.38 -17.32
N THR A 23 -9.02 -7.14 -16.54
CA THR A 23 -8.92 -8.60 -16.68
C THR A 23 -10.20 -9.30 -16.22
N SER A 24 -10.46 -10.51 -16.73
CA SER A 24 -11.72 -11.22 -16.53
C SER A 24 -12.13 -11.43 -15.07
N LYS A 25 -11.16 -11.70 -14.18
CA LYS A 25 -11.39 -11.84 -12.73
C LYS A 25 -11.87 -10.51 -12.13
N PHE A 26 -11.13 -9.43 -12.38
CA PHE A 26 -11.43 -8.12 -11.80
C PHE A 26 -12.65 -7.46 -12.42
N LYS A 27 -12.98 -7.75 -13.69
CA LYS A 27 -14.22 -7.27 -14.32
C LYS A 27 -15.47 -7.70 -13.54
N LYS A 28 -15.50 -8.93 -13.04
CA LYS A 28 -16.60 -9.39 -12.17
C LYS A 28 -16.64 -8.65 -10.85
N CYS A 29 -15.48 -8.32 -10.28
CA CYS A 29 -15.40 -7.48 -9.08
C CYS A 29 -15.95 -6.07 -9.40
N GLU A 30 -15.51 -5.44 -10.49
CA GLU A 30 -15.99 -4.12 -10.94
C GLU A 30 -17.52 -4.06 -11.06
N GLU A 31 -18.14 -5.12 -11.57
CA GLU A 31 -19.60 -5.19 -11.79
C GLU A 31 -20.40 -5.39 -10.48
N ASN A 32 -19.81 -6.02 -9.45
CA ASN A 32 -20.55 -6.50 -8.28
C ASN A 32 -20.07 -5.93 -6.93
N TRP A 33 -18.88 -5.34 -6.89
CA TRP A 33 -18.26 -4.88 -5.64
C TRP A 33 -18.64 -3.43 -5.33
N THR A 34 -18.85 -3.15 -4.04
CA THR A 34 -19.03 -1.81 -3.50
C THR A 34 -17.69 -1.31 -2.97
N HIS A 35 -17.59 -0.03 -2.59
CA HIS A 35 -16.42 0.49 -1.87
C HIS A 35 -16.07 -0.32 -0.62
N ALA A 36 -17.08 -0.86 0.08
CA ALA A 36 -16.88 -1.71 1.25
C ALA A 36 -16.19 -3.05 0.89
N HIS A 37 -16.57 -3.66 -0.23
CA HIS A 37 -15.93 -4.90 -0.70
C HIS A 37 -14.45 -4.68 -1.06
N TRP A 38 -14.10 -3.53 -1.65
CA TRP A 38 -12.70 -3.20 -1.96
C TRP A 38 -11.83 -3.04 -0.71
N VAL A 39 -12.30 -2.31 0.30
CA VAL A 39 -11.54 -2.21 1.56
C VAL A 39 -11.49 -3.55 2.29
N GLN A 40 -12.55 -4.36 2.22
CA GLN A 40 -12.55 -5.72 2.79
C GLN A 40 -11.51 -6.63 2.14
N ALA A 41 -11.24 -6.51 0.84
CA ALA A 41 -10.13 -7.23 0.21
C ALA A 41 -8.78 -6.81 0.83
N THR A 42 -8.56 -5.52 1.04
CA THR A 42 -7.35 -5.03 1.76
C THR A 42 -7.26 -5.60 3.17
N VAL A 43 -8.38 -5.68 3.89
CA VAL A 43 -8.46 -6.28 5.22
C VAL A 43 -8.20 -7.80 5.18
N GLY A 44 -8.59 -8.47 4.11
CA GLY A 44 -8.26 -9.88 3.86
C GLY A 44 -6.76 -10.12 3.88
N GLU A 45 -6.01 -9.37 3.07
CA GLU A 45 -4.54 -9.48 3.00
C GLU A 45 -3.87 -9.11 4.34
N LEU A 46 -4.41 -8.12 5.07
CA LEU A 46 -3.98 -7.83 6.45
C LEU A 46 -4.20 -9.02 7.40
N GLY A 47 -5.30 -9.77 7.22
CA GLY A 47 -5.60 -10.97 7.98
C GLY A 47 -4.62 -12.11 7.68
N GLU A 48 -4.21 -12.27 6.43
CA GLU A 48 -3.19 -13.25 6.02
C GLU A 48 -1.83 -12.92 6.66
N LEU A 49 -1.39 -11.66 6.58
CA LEU A 49 -0.19 -11.18 7.25
C LEU A 49 -0.25 -11.42 8.77
N ALA A 50 -1.36 -11.04 9.41
CA ALA A 50 -1.55 -11.23 10.85
C ALA A 50 -1.49 -12.72 11.24
N ASN A 51 -2.03 -13.61 10.40
CA ASN A 51 -1.96 -15.04 10.65
C ASN A 51 -0.53 -15.59 10.55
N ILE A 52 0.28 -15.10 9.60
CA ILE A 52 1.70 -15.46 9.49
C ILE A 52 2.46 -15.01 10.75
N LEU A 53 2.34 -13.73 11.13
CA LEU A 53 3.05 -13.19 12.29
C LEU A 53 2.64 -13.89 13.59
N LYS A 54 1.35 -14.21 13.77
CA LYS A 54 0.87 -15.02 14.91
C LYS A 54 1.54 -16.41 14.96
N LYS A 55 1.83 -17.04 13.82
CA LYS A 55 2.53 -18.32 13.76
C LYS A 55 4.03 -18.17 14.09
N VAL A 56 4.65 -17.06 13.68
CA VAL A 56 6.01 -16.70 14.13
C VAL A 56 6.04 -16.59 15.66
N ASP A 57 5.12 -15.82 16.24
CA ASP A 57 5.06 -15.61 17.70
C ASP A 57 4.80 -16.91 18.47
N ARG A 58 4.07 -17.86 17.88
CA ARG A 58 3.83 -19.19 18.46
C ARG A 58 5.05 -20.12 18.37
N GLY A 59 6.04 -19.78 17.54
CA GLY A 59 7.21 -20.61 17.29
C GLY A 59 7.00 -21.72 16.25
N ASP A 60 5.96 -21.62 15.40
CA ASP A 60 5.75 -22.57 14.30
C ASP A 60 6.89 -22.48 13.26
N PHE A 61 7.43 -21.28 13.07
CA PHE A 61 8.58 -20.96 12.21
C PHE A 61 9.22 -19.65 12.67
N SER A 62 10.49 -19.46 12.33
CA SER A 62 11.23 -18.22 12.56
C SER A 62 10.79 -17.09 11.63
N ILE A 63 11.14 -15.85 11.99
CA ILE A 63 10.87 -14.67 11.15
C ILE A 63 11.59 -14.76 9.78
N ASP A 64 12.73 -15.44 9.72
CA ASP A 64 13.50 -15.62 8.49
C ASP A 64 12.83 -16.61 7.54
N GLU A 65 12.29 -17.71 8.07
CA GLU A 65 11.48 -18.66 7.30
C GLU A 65 10.18 -18.03 6.79
N ALA A 66 9.59 -17.10 7.55
CA ALA A 66 8.37 -16.39 7.18
C ALA A 66 8.59 -15.22 6.20
N ARG A 67 9.83 -14.76 6.01
CA ARG A 67 10.15 -13.47 5.38
C ARG A 67 9.56 -13.33 3.98
N GLU A 68 9.62 -14.37 3.17
CA GLU A 68 9.07 -14.35 1.81
C GLU A 68 7.55 -14.23 1.82
N SER A 69 6.86 -14.98 2.68
CA SER A 69 5.40 -14.90 2.82
C SER A 69 4.97 -13.52 3.33
N ILE A 70 5.66 -12.98 4.34
CA ILE A 70 5.41 -11.62 4.84
C ILE A 70 5.54 -10.58 3.72
N ALA A 71 6.58 -10.68 2.89
CA ALA A 71 6.78 -9.77 1.78
C ALA A 71 5.66 -9.83 0.73
N LYS A 72 5.13 -11.03 0.45
CA LYS A 72 3.98 -11.22 -0.46
C LYS A 72 2.73 -10.54 0.09
N GLU A 73 2.38 -10.81 1.35
CA GLU A 73 1.18 -10.19 1.95
C GLU A 73 1.30 -8.67 2.03
N LEU A 74 2.47 -8.12 2.36
CA LEU A 74 2.69 -6.67 2.35
C LEU A 74 2.51 -6.07 0.94
N ALA A 75 2.94 -6.78 -0.12
CA ALA A 75 2.76 -6.34 -1.49
C ALA A 75 1.27 -6.40 -1.91
N ASP A 76 0.54 -7.44 -1.50
CA ASP A 76 -0.89 -7.55 -1.78
C ASP A 76 -1.70 -6.49 -1.02
N ILE A 77 -1.36 -6.20 0.24
CA ILE A 77 -1.92 -5.08 1.02
C ILE A 77 -1.73 -3.74 0.28
N GLN A 78 -0.49 -3.42 -0.11
CA GLN A 78 -0.17 -2.17 -0.83
C GLN A 78 -0.97 -2.07 -2.14
N THR A 79 -1.14 -3.19 -2.81
CA THR A 79 -1.83 -3.30 -4.09
C THR A 79 -3.34 -3.04 -3.94
N TYR A 80 -4.01 -3.68 -2.99
CA TYR A 80 -5.43 -3.45 -2.75
C TYR A 80 -5.73 -2.12 -2.07
N LEU A 81 -4.79 -1.58 -1.29
CA LEU A 81 -4.89 -0.23 -0.74
C LEU A 81 -4.93 0.82 -1.86
N ASP A 82 -4.06 0.69 -2.88
CA ASP A 82 -4.12 1.57 -4.05
C ASP A 82 -5.42 1.41 -4.85
N ILE A 83 -5.89 0.18 -5.06
CA ILE A 83 -7.19 -0.05 -5.72
C ILE A 83 -8.32 0.60 -4.93
N THR A 84 -8.34 0.43 -3.61
CA THR A 84 -9.35 1.04 -2.74
C THR A 84 -9.31 2.56 -2.84
N ALA A 85 -8.12 3.16 -2.78
CA ALA A 85 -7.95 4.60 -2.97
C ALA A 85 -8.44 5.07 -4.35
N MET A 86 -8.12 4.33 -5.41
CA MET A 86 -8.62 4.60 -6.75
C MET A 86 -10.15 4.56 -6.83
N LYS A 87 -10.78 3.58 -6.19
CA LYS A 87 -12.25 3.44 -6.16
C LYS A 87 -12.95 4.55 -5.37
N LEU A 88 -12.25 5.13 -4.40
CA LEU A 88 -12.73 6.27 -3.61
C LEU A 88 -12.34 7.63 -4.21
N ASP A 89 -11.78 7.66 -5.41
CA ASP A 89 -11.27 8.88 -6.06
C ASP A 89 -10.19 9.62 -5.23
N VAL A 90 -9.35 8.85 -4.53
CA VAL A 90 -8.25 9.35 -3.71
C VAL A 90 -6.92 9.21 -4.45
N ASN A 91 -6.22 10.34 -4.60
CA ASN A 91 -4.80 10.35 -4.94
C ASN A 91 -3.98 9.98 -3.69
N LEU A 92 -3.64 8.69 -3.58
CA LEU A 92 -2.96 8.15 -2.40
C LEU A 92 -1.57 8.76 -2.20
N GLY A 93 -0.86 9.15 -3.28
CA GLY A 93 0.47 9.75 -3.20
C GLY A 93 0.42 11.13 -2.58
N LYS A 94 -0.48 11.97 -3.08
CA LYS A 94 -0.73 13.29 -2.49
C LYS A 94 -1.19 13.17 -1.03
N ALA A 95 -2.16 12.31 -0.75
CA ALA A 95 -2.68 12.13 0.60
C ALA A 95 -1.59 11.67 1.59
N THR A 96 -0.66 10.82 1.13
CA THR A 96 0.48 10.36 1.93
C THR A 96 1.46 11.50 2.20
N ILE A 97 1.81 12.30 1.19
CA ILE A 97 2.69 13.47 1.35
C ILE A 97 2.11 14.46 2.36
N ASP A 98 0.83 14.83 2.18
CA ASP A 98 0.15 15.79 3.05
C ASP A 98 0.12 15.27 4.50
N LYS A 99 -0.23 14.00 4.69
CA LYS A 99 -0.31 13.40 6.02
C LYS A 99 1.05 13.25 6.69
N PHE A 100 2.07 12.85 5.94
CA PHE A 100 3.43 12.74 6.45
C PHE A 100 3.91 14.09 6.99
N ASN A 101 3.77 15.16 6.18
CA ASN A 101 4.16 16.51 6.58
C ASN A 101 3.37 17.02 7.80
N GLU A 102 2.06 16.76 7.86
CA GLU A 102 1.22 17.07 9.03
C GLU A 102 1.74 16.37 10.31
N VAL A 103 2.20 15.13 10.19
CA VAL A 103 2.76 14.38 11.32
C VAL A 103 4.15 14.89 11.67
N SER A 104 4.99 15.25 10.69
CA SER A 104 6.32 15.83 10.94
C SER A 104 6.24 17.09 11.80
N GLU A 105 5.32 18.01 11.51
CA GLU A 105 5.09 19.20 12.35
C GLU A 105 4.67 18.82 13.78
N ARG A 106 3.80 17.80 13.91
CA ARG A 106 3.27 17.37 15.22
C ARG A 106 4.33 16.75 16.11
N VAL A 107 5.33 16.09 15.52
CA VAL A 107 6.38 15.37 16.25
C VAL A 107 7.72 16.12 16.27
N ASP A 108 7.73 17.40 15.85
CA ASP A 108 8.93 18.23 15.75
C ASP A 108 10.04 17.59 14.90
N SER A 109 9.64 16.92 13.82
CA SER A 109 10.57 16.37 12.82
C SER A 109 10.87 17.43 11.78
N ASN A 110 12.14 17.56 11.42
CA ASN A 110 12.60 18.43 10.32
C ASN A 110 12.50 17.76 8.95
N VAL A 111 12.00 16.52 8.83
CA VAL A 111 11.91 15.78 7.56
C VAL A 111 10.54 15.97 6.91
N TYR A 112 10.52 16.41 5.65
CA TYR A 112 9.30 16.70 4.88
C TYR A 112 9.38 16.19 3.46
N PHE A 113 8.23 15.95 2.84
CA PHE A 113 8.09 15.72 1.40
C PHE A 113 7.69 16.99 0.66
N ARG A 114 8.25 17.17 -0.54
CA ARG A 114 7.79 18.11 -1.55
C ARG A 114 6.66 17.51 -2.39
N PRO A 115 5.89 18.34 -3.13
CA PRO A 115 4.84 17.84 -4.01
C PRO A 115 5.32 16.92 -5.14
N ASP A 116 6.60 16.99 -5.51
CA ASP A 116 7.23 16.11 -6.52
C ASP A 116 7.60 14.73 -5.97
N GLY A 117 7.39 14.48 -4.67
CA GLY A 117 7.72 13.22 -3.99
C GLY A 117 9.14 13.15 -3.42
N GLU A 118 9.97 14.18 -3.62
CA GLU A 118 11.30 14.25 -3.03
C GLU A 118 11.22 14.77 -1.59
N TRP A 119 12.04 14.19 -0.69
CA TRP A 119 12.11 14.67 0.69
C TRP A 119 13.17 15.76 0.88
N TYR A 120 13.02 16.57 1.93
CA TYR A 120 13.95 17.62 2.31
C TYR A 120 13.95 17.85 3.82
N LEU A 121 14.97 18.57 4.31
CA LEU A 121 15.03 19.07 5.68
C LEU A 121 14.51 20.52 5.72
N LYS A 122 13.55 20.79 6.62
CA LYS A 122 12.98 22.13 6.86
C LYS A 122 13.84 22.96 7.81
#